data_AF-A0A820SLE2-F1
#
_entry.id   AF-A0A820SLE2-F1
#
_cell.length_a   1.000
_cell.length_b   1.000
_cell.length_c   1.000
_cell.angle_alpha   90.00
_cell.angle_beta   90.00
_cell.angle_gamma   90.00
#
_symmetry.space_group_name_H-M   'P 1'
#
loop_
_entity.id
_entity.type
_entity.pdbx_description
1 polymer ?
#
loop_
_entity_poly.entity_id
_entity_poly.type
_entity_poly.pdbx_seq_one_letter_code
_entity_poly.pdbx_strand_id
1 'polypeptide(L)'
;MTNTVLDSLLKTDFEQNQVLWNNLQFHSHNAHHLGALASLGASDQQLKDIYTNTMRKYAEKYEPSPHEITDENWRNSLSDRRFCMAYRDFFNKKLPTQ
;
A
#
# COMPACT_ATOMS: atom_id res chain seq x y z
N MET A 1 -19.96 3.40 9.73
CA MET A 1 -19.55 2.70 8.50
C MET A 1 -19.10 1.31 8.91
N THR A 2 -19.72 0.26 8.39
CA THR A 2 -19.25 -1.11 8.62
C THR A 2 -17.88 -1.25 7.97
N ASN A 3 -16.83 -1.38 8.79
CA ASN A 3 -15.47 -1.61 8.32
C ASN A 3 -15.44 -2.98 7.63
N THR A 4 -15.43 -2.99 6.30
CA THR A 4 -15.57 -4.21 5.48
C THR A 4 -14.28 -5.02 5.50
N VAL A 5 -14.34 -6.28 5.08
CA VAL A 5 -13.12 -7.08 4.85
C VAL A 5 -12.21 -6.40 3.82
N LEU A 6 -12.78 -5.78 2.79
CA LEU A 6 -12.03 -5.00 1.82
C LEU A 6 -11.22 -3.88 2.48
N ASP A 7 -11.85 -3.06 3.33
CA ASP A 7 -11.19 -1.95 4.02
C ASP A 7 -10.02 -2.45 4.88
N SER A 8 -10.22 -3.56 5.59
CA SER A 8 -9.18 -4.18 6.41
C SER A 8 -8.01 -4.70 5.59
N LEU A 9 -8.27 -5.32 4.43
CA LEU A 9 -7.23 -5.83 3.54
C LEU A 9 -6.45 -4.70 2.87
N LEU A 10 -7.15 -3.67 2.37
CA LEU A 10 -6.51 -2.49 1.77
C LEU A 10 -5.62 -1.76 2.78
N LYS A 11 -6.11 -1.58 4.01
CA LYS A 11 -5.32 -0.97 5.09
C LYS A 11 -4.09 -1.81 5.42
N THR A 12 -4.24 -3.13 5.52
CA THR A 12 -3.12 -4.04 5.78
C THR A 12 -2.07 -3.99 4.67
N ASP A 13 -2.48 -3.96 3.40
CA ASP A 13 -1.56 -3.87 2.25
C ASP A 13 -0.79 -2.55 2.29
N PHE A 14 -1.53 -1.45 2.47
CA PHE A 14 -0.98 -0.09 2.57
C PHE A 14 0.01 0.09 3.73
N GLU A 15 -0.22 -0.56 4.87
CA GLU A 15 0.65 -0.46 6.05
C GLU A 15 1.92 -1.32 5.95
N GLN A 16 1.91 -2.39 5.14
CA GLN A 16 2.97 -3.39 5.17
C GLN A 16 3.81 -3.49 3.90
N ASN A 17 3.23 -3.21 2.75
CA ASN A 17 3.82 -3.58 1.47
C ASN A 17 4.32 -2.37 0.69
N GLN A 18 5.47 -2.53 0.03
CA GLN A 18 6.07 -1.53 -0.84
C GLN A 18 5.12 -1.16 -1.98
N VAL A 19 5.04 0.14 -2.25
CA VAL A 19 4.31 0.64 -3.41
C VAL A 19 5.10 0.42 -4.69
N LEU A 20 6.43 0.53 -4.66
CA LEU A 20 7.30 0.36 -5.82
C LEU A 20 8.19 -0.87 -5.62
N TRP A 21 8.33 -1.70 -6.66
CA TRP A 21 9.13 -2.93 -6.61
C TRP A 21 9.86 -3.17 -7.94
N ASN A 22 10.72 -4.19 -7.99
CA ASN A 22 11.54 -4.53 -9.16
C ASN A 22 12.30 -3.31 -9.72
N ASN A 23 13.19 -2.73 -8.91
CA ASN A 23 14.01 -1.58 -9.29
C ASN A 23 13.20 -0.39 -9.85
N LEU A 24 12.08 -0.07 -9.20
CA LEU A 24 11.18 1.06 -9.56
C LEU A 24 10.47 0.93 -10.91
N GLN A 25 10.49 -0.25 -11.53
CA GLN A 25 9.82 -0.49 -12.81
C GLN A 25 8.31 -0.70 -12.66
N PHE A 26 7.89 -1.19 -11.50
CA PHE A 26 6.49 -1.55 -11.25
C PHE A 26 5.99 -0.94 -9.94
N HIS A 27 4.67 -0.75 -9.87
CA HIS A 27 3.98 -0.44 -8.63
C HIS A 27 3.05 -1.59 -8.21
N SER A 28 2.67 -1.61 -6.93
CA SER A 28 1.70 -2.57 -6.41
C SER A 28 0.33 -2.32 -7.03
N HIS A 29 -0.25 -3.37 -7.60
CA HIS A 29 -1.62 -3.35 -8.16
C HIS A 29 -2.65 -3.98 -7.20
N ASN A 30 -2.23 -4.34 -5.98
CA ASN A 30 -3.07 -5.07 -5.03
C ASN A 30 -4.36 -4.32 -4.70
N ALA A 31 -4.27 -3.01 -4.49
CA ALA A 31 -5.44 -2.16 -4.23
C ALA A 31 -6.44 -2.18 -5.40
N HIS A 32 -5.94 -2.10 -6.63
CA HIS A 32 -6.78 -2.17 -7.84
C HIS A 32 -7.47 -3.52 -7.96
N HIS A 33 -6.74 -4.61 -7.74
CA HIS A 33 -7.32 -5.95 -7.82
C HIS A 33 -8.36 -6.20 -6.74
N LEU A 34 -8.08 -5.85 -5.47
CA LEU A 34 -9.03 -6.01 -4.38
C LEU A 34 -10.31 -5.20 -4.61
N GLY A 35 -10.18 -3.93 -5.00
CA GLY A 35 -11.32 -3.07 -5.30
C GLY A 35 -12.16 -3.59 -6.48
N ALA A 36 -11.50 -4.04 -7.55
CA ALA A 36 -12.19 -4.60 -8.71
C ALA A 36 -12.96 -5.88 -8.36
N LEU A 37 -12.35 -6.82 -7.63
CA LEU A 37 -13.01 -8.07 -7.24
C LEU A 37 -14.20 -7.83 -6.33
N ALA A 38 -14.05 -6.96 -5.33
CA ALA A 38 -15.17 -6.59 -4.46
C ALA A 38 -16.32 -5.96 -5.26
N SER A 39 -16.01 -5.06 -6.21
CA SER A 39 -17.00 -4.44 -7.08
C SER A 39 -17.72 -5.44 -8.00
N LEU A 40 -17.04 -6.53 -8.37
CA LEU A 40 -17.60 -7.63 -9.17
C LEU A 40 -18.32 -8.70 -8.34
N GLY A 41 -18.47 -8.49 -7.02
CA GLY A 41 -19.23 -9.39 -6.15
C GLY A 41 -18.44 -10.54 -5.53
N ALA A 42 -17.10 -10.45 -5.46
CA ALA A 42 -16.31 -11.42 -4.71
C ALA A 42 -16.70 -11.41 -3.23
N SER A 43 -16.86 -12.60 -2.66
CA SER A 43 -17.12 -12.77 -1.22
C SER A 43 -15.91 -12.41 -0.36
N ASP A 44 -16.15 -12.12 0.92
CA ASP A 44 -15.09 -11.88 1.92
C ASP A 44 -14.04 -12.99 1.95
N GLN A 45 -14.46 -14.24 1.80
CA GLN A 45 -13.54 -15.38 1.79
C GLN A 45 -12.65 -15.35 0.53
N GLN A 46 -13.23 -15.10 -0.64
CA GLN A 46 -12.46 -14.98 -1.89
C GLN A 46 -11.46 -13.82 -1.85
N LEU A 47 -11.84 -12.67 -1.25
CA LEU A 47 -10.94 -11.53 -1.07
C LEU A 47 -9.76 -11.87 -0.15
N LYS A 48 -10.03 -12.55 0.98
CA LYS A 48 -8.98 -13.01 1.91
C LYS A 48 -8.05 -14.03 1.25
N ASP A 49 -8.62 -14.98 0.51
CA ASP A 49 -7.87 -16.05 -0.14
C ASP A 49 -6.95 -15.49 -1.23
N ILE A 50 -7.45 -14.62 -2.11
CA ILE A 50 -6.62 -14.06 -3.18
C ILE A 50 -5.56 -13.10 -2.63
N TYR A 51 -5.88 -12.32 -1.60
CA TYR A 51 -4.91 -11.46 -0.95
C TYR A 51 -3.77 -12.28 -0.35
N THR A 52 -4.10 -13.33 0.40
CA THR A 52 -3.12 -14.15 1.12
C THR A 52 -2.29 -15.01 0.17
N ASN A 53 -2.94 -15.69 -0.78
CA ASN A 53 -2.31 -16.75 -1.56
C ASN A 53 -1.71 -16.26 -2.89
N THR A 54 -2.16 -15.11 -3.41
CA THR A 54 -1.71 -14.57 -4.69
C THR A 54 -0.98 -13.26 -4.51
N MET A 55 -1.66 -12.24 -3.96
CA MET A 55 -1.12 -10.87 -3.93
C MET A 55 0.06 -10.72 -2.97
N ARG A 56 -0.09 -11.18 -1.72
CA ARG A 56 0.92 -11.06 -0.68
C ARG A 56 2.20 -11.84 -0.97
N LYS A 57 2.12 -12.89 -1.80
CA LYS A 57 3.27 -13.73 -2.15
C LYS A 57 4.35 -12.97 -2.93
N TYR A 58 3.95 -11.99 -3.73
CA TYR A 58 4.84 -11.17 -4.56
C TYR A 58 5.05 -9.77 -3.99
N ALA A 59 4.41 -9.45 -2.87
CA ALA A 59 4.52 -8.14 -2.24
C ALA A 59 5.84 -8.04 -1.44
N GLU A 60 6.67 -7.08 -1.78
CA GLU A 60 7.83 -6.70 -0.97
C GLU A 60 7.37 -5.90 0.25
N LYS A 61 7.99 -6.11 1.42
CA LYS A 61 7.69 -5.34 2.63
C LYS A 61 8.39 -4.01 2.63
N TYR A 62 7.79 -3.01 3.28
CA TYR A 62 8.47 -1.74 3.52
C TYR A 62 9.83 -1.97 4.19
N GLU A 63 10.81 -1.22 3.73
CA GLU A 63 12.12 -1.10 4.37
C GLU A 63 12.13 0.19 5.21
N PRO A 64 12.82 0.21 6.35
CA PRO A 64 13.05 1.44 7.10
C PRO A 64 13.66 2.52 6.22
N SER A 65 13.01 3.68 6.13
CA SER A 65 13.53 4.79 5.34
C SER A 65 14.76 5.41 6.02
N PRO A 66 15.79 5.85 5.26
CA PRO A 66 17.01 6.43 5.83
C PRO A 66 16.76 7.66 6.72
N HIS A 67 15.72 8.44 6.42
CA HIS A 67 15.24 9.55 7.24
C HIS A 67 13.76 9.84 6.95
N GLU A 68 13.14 10.68 7.77
CA GLU A 68 11.76 11.16 7.57
C GLU A 68 11.66 12.14 6.40
N ILE A 69 10.51 12.11 5.72
CA ILE A 69 10.12 13.09 4.71
C ILE A 69 9.31 14.22 5.37
N THR A 70 9.72 15.48 5.14
CA THR A 70 9.13 16.70 5.68
C THR A 70 8.81 17.69 4.57
N ASP A 71 8.10 18.78 4.89
CA ASP A 71 7.76 19.83 3.92
C ASP A 71 9.01 20.49 3.31
N GLU A 72 10.12 20.54 4.05
CA GLU A 72 11.39 21.14 3.63
C GLU A 72 12.21 20.22 2.70
N ASN A 73 12.06 18.89 2.84
CA ASN A 73 12.96 17.92 2.20
C ASN A 73 12.29 16.97 1.19
N TRP A 74 10.97 17.03 1.01
CA TRP A 74 10.24 15.97 0.28
C TRP A 74 10.62 15.78 -1.19
N ARG A 75 11.35 16.71 -1.80
CA ARG A 75 11.85 16.55 -3.18
C ARG A 75 13.20 15.86 -3.26
N ASN A 76 13.93 15.74 -2.15
CA ASN A 76 15.32 15.30 -2.13
C ASN A 76 15.47 13.78 -2.33
N SER A 77 14.41 13.03 -2.05
CA SER A 77 14.42 11.57 -2.05
C SER A 77 13.43 10.97 -3.06
N LEU A 78 13.05 11.73 -4.08
CA LEU A 78 12.17 11.24 -5.14
C LEU A 78 12.86 10.12 -5.92
N SER A 79 12.10 9.13 -6.37
CA SER A 79 12.62 7.98 -7.13
C SER A 79 13.63 7.12 -6.35
N ASP A 80 13.55 7.09 -5.02
CA ASP A 80 14.29 6.13 -4.19
C ASP A 80 13.30 5.25 -3.42
N ARG A 81 13.29 3.95 -3.75
CA ARG A 81 12.37 2.94 -3.16
C ARG A 81 12.45 2.92 -1.64
N ARG A 82 13.62 3.18 -1.06
CA ARG A 82 13.84 3.13 0.39
C ARG A 82 12.98 4.17 1.13
N PHE A 83 12.55 5.22 0.45
CA PHE A 83 11.72 6.28 1.01
C PHE A 83 10.21 6.05 0.86
N CYS A 84 9.77 4.96 0.21
CA CYS A 84 8.34 4.68 0.03
C CYS A 84 7.56 4.67 1.36
N MET A 85 8.13 4.12 2.44
CA MET A 85 7.50 4.15 3.78
C MET A 85 7.41 5.57 4.34
N ALA A 86 8.49 6.36 4.27
CA ALA A 86 8.47 7.74 4.75
C ALA A 86 7.52 8.63 3.94
N TYR A 87 7.39 8.43 2.62
CA TYR A 87 6.38 9.12 1.81
C TYR A 87 4.96 8.72 2.20
N ARG A 88 4.70 7.44 2.45
CA ARG A 88 3.40 6.97 2.96
C ARG A 88 3.03 7.73 4.24
N ASP A 89 3.95 7.80 5.19
CA ASP A 89 3.73 8.47 6.48
C ASP A 89 3.55 9.98 6.30
N PHE A 90 4.37 10.61 5.45
CA PHE A 90 4.25 12.02 5.10
C PHE A 90 2.88 12.36 4.52
N PHE A 91 2.41 11.63 3.50
CA PHE A 91 1.12 11.90 2.88
C PHE A 91 -0.06 11.57 3.81
N ASN A 92 0.04 10.52 4.64
CA ASN A 92 -0.97 10.24 5.66
C ASN A 92 -1.18 11.39 6.64
N LYS A 93 -0.10 12.09 7.05
CA LYS A 93 -0.19 13.28 7.90
C LYS A 93 -0.87 14.47 7.21
N LYS A 94 -0.91 14.50 5.88
CA LYS A 94 -1.50 15.58 5.07
C LYS A 94 -2.96 15.34 4.71
N LEU A 95 -3.43 14.10 4.84
CA LEU A 95 -4.84 13.80 4.65
C LEU A 95 -5.64 14.37 5.84
N PRO A 96 -6.82 14.96 5.60
CA PRO A 96 -7.69 15.37 6.69
C PRO A 96 -8.06 14.15 7.53
N THR A 97 -8.03 14.28 8.86
CA THR A 97 -8.61 13.28 9.75
C THR A 97 -10.08 13.06 9.39
N GLN A 98 -10.46 11.80 9.11
CA GLN A 98 -11.84 11.37 8.87
C GLN A 98 -12.67 11.45 10.16
#